data_AF-A0A5D4SMH0-F1
#
_entry.id   AF-A0A5D4SMH0-F1
#
_cell.length_a   1.000
_cell.length_b   1.000
_cell.length_c   1.000
_cell.angle_alpha   90.00
_cell.angle_beta   90.00
_cell.angle_gamma   90.00
#
_symmetry.space_group_name_H-M   'P 1'
#
loop_
_entity.id
_entity.type
_entity.pdbx_description
1 polymer ?
#
loop_
_entity_poly.entity_id
_entity_poly.type
_entity_poly.pdbx_seq_one_letter_code
_entity_poly.pdbx_strand_id
1 'polypeptide(L)'
;MKRWDQLSIIETAELYRKTDLSPAEVVQDIFKRVKEMNEELNIFITLTEESALAAALKAERAFKRKEKQHILAGIPFSVKDLFDTSGVRTTCGSRILNSHIPRKTAPLIRLLDQSGL
;
A
#
# COMPACT_ATOMS: atom_id res chain seq x y z
N MET A 1 -0.29 -23.02 4.39
CA MET A 1 -0.98 -21.74 4.64
C MET A 1 -1.41 -21.16 3.29
N LYS A 2 -2.60 -20.56 3.18
CA LYS A 2 -2.97 -19.82 1.96
C LYS A 2 -1.92 -18.73 1.70
N ARG A 3 -1.57 -18.47 0.44
CA ARG A 3 -0.73 -17.31 0.09
C ARG A 3 -1.52 -16.02 0.34
N TRP A 4 -0.84 -14.90 0.61
CA TRP A 4 -1.48 -13.65 0.97
C TRP A 4 -2.52 -13.16 -0.07
N ASP A 5 -2.33 -13.51 -1.35
CA ASP A 5 -3.24 -13.16 -2.45
C ASP A 5 -4.53 -13.99 -2.50
N GLN A 6 -4.66 -14.96 -1.58
CA GLN A 6 -5.86 -15.78 -1.37
C GLN A 6 -6.55 -15.47 -0.04
N LEU A 7 -6.05 -14.48 0.71
CA LEU A 7 -6.60 -14.05 1.98
C LEU A 7 -7.50 -12.83 1.79
N SER A 8 -8.60 -12.78 2.53
CA SER A 8 -9.34 -11.55 2.75
C SER A 8 -8.53 -10.56 3.60
N ILE A 9 -8.91 -9.28 3.56
CA ILE A 9 -8.31 -8.24 4.41
C ILE A 9 -8.41 -8.62 5.90
N ILE A 10 -9.53 -9.23 6.31
CA ILE A 10 -9.76 -9.64 7.70
C ILE A 10 -8.79 -10.78 8.08
N GLU A 11 -8.69 -11.83 7.25
CA GLU A 11 -7.75 -12.93 7.49
C GLU A 11 -6.30 -12.43 7.58
N THR A 12 -5.89 -11.55 6.64
CA THR A 12 -4.55 -10.94 6.64
C THR A 12 -4.29 -10.13 7.91
N ALA A 13 -5.24 -9.29 8.32
CA ALA A 13 -5.10 -8.49 9.53
C ALA A 13 -5.00 -9.33 10.82
N GLU A 14 -5.70 -10.47 10.88
CA GLU A 14 -5.56 -11.42 11.99
C GLU A 14 -4.18 -12.08 12.01
N LEU A 15 -3.66 -12.52 10.86
CA LEU A 15 -2.31 -13.10 10.77
C LEU A 15 -1.21 -12.09 11.10
N TYR A 16 -1.35 -10.85 10.67
CA TYR A 16 -0.45 -9.76 11.06
C TYR A 16 -0.45 -9.55 12.58
N ARG A 17 -1.63 -9.50 13.21
CA ARG A 17 -1.76 -9.35 14.67
C ARG A 17 -1.17 -10.52 15.45
N LYS A 18 -1.26 -11.73 14.92
CA LYS A 18 -0.63 -12.92 15.49
C LYS A 18 0.85 -13.05 15.17
N THR A 19 1.39 -12.16 14.32
CA THR A 19 2.76 -12.22 13.78
C THR A 19 3.06 -13.49 12.98
N ASP A 20 2.01 -14.15 12.46
CA ASP A 20 2.11 -15.35 11.61
C ASP A 20 2.37 -14.98 10.13
N LEU A 21 2.23 -13.71 9.79
CA LEU A 21 2.52 -13.14 8.48
C LEU A 21 3.09 -11.73 8.65
N SER A 22 4.15 -11.38 7.91
CA SER A 22 4.73 -10.03 7.95
C SER A 22 4.09 -9.11 6.89
N PRO A 23 3.66 -7.89 7.27
CA PRO A 23 3.29 -6.86 6.30
C PRO A 23 4.41 -6.52 5.32
N ALA A 24 5.67 -6.52 5.78
CA ALA A 24 6.82 -6.17 4.95
C ALA A 24 7.10 -7.26 3.91
N GLU A 25 7.00 -8.55 4.28
CA GLU A 25 7.13 -9.67 3.35
C GLU A 25 6.03 -9.63 2.27
N VAL A 26 4.79 -9.31 2.65
CA VAL A 26 3.68 -9.17 1.70
C VAL A 26 3.94 -8.03 0.70
N VAL A 27 4.36 -6.85 1.18
CA VAL A 27 4.68 -5.71 0.30
C VAL A 27 5.85 -6.04 -0.63
N GLN A 28 6.90 -6.69 -0.14
CA GLN A 28 8.03 -7.12 -0.97
C GLN A 28 7.60 -8.09 -2.07
N ASP A 29 6.76 -9.09 -1.76
CA ASP A 29 6.25 -10.03 -2.78
C ASP A 29 5.34 -9.32 -3.80
N ILE A 30 4.53 -8.35 -3.37
CA ILE A 30 3.73 -7.52 -4.30
C ILE A 30 4.63 -6.78 -5.28
N PHE A 31 5.63 -6.04 -4.80
CA PHE A 31 6.50 -5.27 -5.70
C PHE A 31 7.36 -6.15 -6.59
N LYS A 32 7.74 -7.35 -6.14
CA LYS A 32 8.36 -8.37 -6.99
C LYS A 32 7.44 -8.74 -8.16
N ARG A 33 6.19 -9.08 -7.90
CA ARG A 33 5.20 -9.40 -8.96
C ARG A 33 4.92 -8.21 -9.87
N VAL A 34 4.84 -7.00 -9.34
CA VAL A 34 4.67 -5.78 -10.13
C VAL A 34 5.83 -5.62 -11.11
N LYS A 35 7.08 -5.82 -10.67
CA LYS A 35 8.27 -5.76 -11.54
C LYS A 35 8.25 -6.83 -12.63
N GLU A 36 7.72 -8.02 -12.33
CA GLU A 36 7.63 -9.13 -13.29
C GLU A 36 6.49 -8.95 -14.32
N MET A 37 5.38 -8.31 -13.94
CA MET A 37 4.13 -8.35 -14.73
C MET A 37 3.69 -6.98 -15.29
N ASN A 38 4.12 -5.87 -14.71
CA ASN A 38 3.56 -4.55 -15.05
C ASN A 38 3.97 -4.04 -16.43
N GLU A 39 5.11 -4.49 -16.97
CA GLU A 39 5.53 -4.15 -18.33
C GLU A 39 4.54 -4.66 -19.38
N GLU A 40 4.03 -5.87 -19.19
CA GLU A 40 3.04 -6.48 -20.10
C GLU A 40 1.62 -5.99 -19.81
N LEU A 41 1.23 -5.93 -18.54
CA LEU A 41 -0.16 -5.67 -18.14
C LEU A 41 -0.51 -4.19 -18.00
N ASN A 42 0.49 -3.31 -17.85
CA ASN A 42 0.31 -1.86 -17.70
C ASN A 42 -0.72 -1.47 -16.63
N ILE A 43 -0.60 -2.05 -15.43
CA ILE A 43 -1.56 -1.89 -14.33
C ILE A 43 -1.28 -0.62 -13.52
N PHE A 44 0.00 -0.34 -13.27
CA PHE A 44 0.47 0.77 -12.44
C PHE A 44 1.29 1.75 -13.26
N ILE A 45 1.03 3.03 -13.05
CA ILE A 45 1.76 4.12 -13.72
C ILE A 45 2.74 4.85 -12.78
N THR A 46 2.49 4.83 -11.47
CA THR A 46 3.38 5.39 -10.44
C THR A 46 3.47 4.37 -9.32
N LEU A 47 4.70 3.97 -8.96
CA LEU A 47 4.96 3.05 -7.86
C LEU A 47 5.46 3.82 -6.65
N THR A 48 5.01 3.40 -5.47
CA THR A 48 5.36 3.98 -4.17
C THR A 48 6.04 2.95 -3.28
N GLU A 49 7.02 2.22 -3.83
CA GLU A 49 7.66 1.08 -3.18
C GLU A 49 8.31 1.44 -1.85
N GLU A 50 9.10 2.51 -1.82
CA GLU A 50 9.80 2.94 -0.62
C GLU A 50 8.84 3.31 0.52
N SER A 51 7.80 4.11 0.21
CA SER A 51 6.84 4.53 1.23
C SER A 51 5.94 3.38 1.68
N ALA A 52 5.54 2.48 0.78
CA ALA A 52 4.76 1.29 1.12
C ALA A 52 5.56 0.35 2.03
N LEU A 53 6.84 0.12 1.75
CA LEU A 53 7.70 -0.71 2.60
C LEU A 53 7.94 -0.05 3.97
N ALA A 54 8.13 1.27 4.02
CA ALA A 54 8.28 2.00 5.27
C ALA A 54 7.01 1.90 6.15
N ALA A 55 5.83 2.02 5.55
CA ALA A 55 4.54 1.85 6.25
C ALA A 55 4.36 0.41 6.76
N ALA A 56 4.65 -0.59 5.92
CA ALA A 56 4.59 -2.00 6.30
C ALA A 56 5.52 -2.34 7.48
N LEU A 57 6.77 -1.86 7.45
CA LEU A 57 7.73 -2.04 8.54
C LEU A 57 7.26 -1.34 9.83
N LYS A 58 6.61 -0.19 9.72
CA LYS A 58 6.01 0.50 10.88
C LYS A 58 4.88 -0.34 11.50
N ALA A 59 3.98 -0.86 10.67
CA ALA A 59 2.90 -1.74 11.13
C ALA A 59 3.44 -3.03 11.75
N GLU A 60 4.43 -3.68 11.11
CA GLU A 60 5.07 -4.89 11.64
C GLU A 60 5.66 -4.67 13.04
N ARG A 61 6.39 -3.56 13.25
CA ARG A 61 6.93 -3.22 14.58
C ARG A 61 5.81 -3.05 15.62
N ALA A 62 4.71 -2.42 15.24
CA ALA A 62 3.57 -2.25 16.14
C ALA A 62 2.91 -3.59 16.51
N PHE A 63 2.73 -4.49 15.55
CA PHE A 63 2.19 -5.84 15.82
C PHE A 63 3.13 -6.68 16.70
N LYS A 64 4.45 -6.65 16.45
CA LYS A 64 5.45 -7.31 17.31
C LYS A 64 5.40 -6.82 18.75
N ARG A 65 5.07 -5.54 18.96
CA ARG A 65 4.89 -4.92 20.29
C ARG A 65 3.48 -5.12 20.88
N LYS A 66 2.60 -5.85 20.19
CA LYS A 66 1.20 -6.06 20.57
C LYS A 66 0.42 -4.76 20.80
N GLU A 67 0.79 -3.71 20.07
CA GLU A 67 0.07 -2.44 20.11
C GLU A 67 -1.32 -2.61 19.48
N LYS A 68 -2.32 -1.91 20.01
CA LYS A 68 -3.65 -1.86 19.39
C LYS A 68 -3.54 -1.07 18.08
N GLN A 69 -3.82 -1.75 16.97
CA GLN A 69 -3.79 -1.18 15.64
C GLN A 69 -5.18 -1.24 14.99
N HIS A 70 -5.42 -0.37 14.01
CA HIS A 70 -6.59 -0.46 13.16
C HIS A 70 -6.51 -1.70 12.25
N ILE A 71 -7.65 -2.21 11.78
CA ILE A 71 -7.70 -3.43 10.96
C ILE A 71 -6.96 -3.29 9.62
N LEU A 72 -6.79 -2.06 9.13
CA LEU A 72 -6.08 -1.75 7.89
C LEU A 72 -4.58 -1.52 8.07
N ALA A 73 -4.06 -1.57 9.30
CA ALA A 73 -2.64 -1.32 9.54
C ALA A 73 -1.74 -2.33 8.79
N GLY A 74 -0.92 -1.81 7.87
CA GLY A 74 -0.02 -2.61 7.04
C GLY A 74 -0.69 -3.38 5.89
N ILE A 75 -1.98 -3.17 5.64
CA ILE A 75 -2.66 -3.74 4.48
C ILE A 75 -2.21 -2.99 3.22
N PRO A 76 -1.65 -3.65 2.20
CA PRO A 76 -1.28 -2.96 0.97
C PRO A 76 -2.54 -2.56 0.19
N PHE A 77 -2.49 -1.41 -0.47
CA PHE A 77 -3.56 -0.94 -1.34
C PHE A 77 -3.03 -0.21 -2.56
N SER A 78 -3.86 -0.10 -3.59
CA SER A 78 -3.61 0.73 -4.75
C SER A 78 -4.69 1.81 -4.86
N VAL A 79 -4.32 2.91 -5.50
CA VAL A 79 -5.18 4.08 -5.68
C VAL A 79 -5.26 4.38 -7.16
N LYS A 80 -6.48 4.58 -7.66
CA LYS A 80 -6.66 5.08 -9.02
C LYS A 80 -5.98 6.43 -9.14
N ASP A 81 -5.30 6.70 -10.26
CA ASP A 81 -4.54 7.93 -10.52
C ASP A 81 -5.43 9.18 -10.71
N LEU A 82 -6.41 9.38 -9.84
CA LEU A 82 -7.37 10.48 -9.79
C LEU A 82 -7.43 11.13 -8.40
N PHE A 83 -6.67 10.59 -7.44
CA PHE A 83 -6.60 11.10 -6.08
C PHE A 83 -5.21 11.65 -5.84
N ASP A 84 -5.14 12.96 -5.56
CA ASP A 84 -3.89 13.61 -5.23
C ASP A 84 -3.30 13.02 -3.95
N THR A 85 -2.03 12.64 -4.03
CA THR A 85 -1.21 12.26 -2.87
C THR A 85 0.01 13.17 -2.85
N SER A 86 0.20 13.89 -1.75
CA SER A 86 1.27 14.90 -1.66
C SER A 86 2.64 14.28 -1.95
N GLY A 87 3.35 14.84 -2.93
CA GLY A 87 4.68 14.37 -3.33
C GLY A 87 4.69 13.12 -4.23
N VAL A 88 3.52 12.54 -4.55
CA VAL A 88 3.39 11.41 -5.48
C VAL A 88 2.77 11.93 -6.77
N ARG A 89 3.33 11.55 -7.92
CA ARG A 89 2.84 12.00 -9.22
C ARG A 89 1.42 11.50 -9.50
N THR A 90 0.52 12.43 -9.84
CA THR A 90 -0.88 12.15 -10.20
C THR A 90 -1.19 12.75 -11.56
N THR A 91 -1.54 11.92 -12.55
CA THR A 91 -1.70 12.36 -13.95
C THR A 91 -3.14 12.40 -14.45
N CYS A 92 -4.09 11.81 -13.72
CA CYS A 92 -5.45 11.61 -14.20
C CYS A 92 -5.53 10.86 -15.54
N GLY A 93 -4.50 10.07 -15.87
CA GLY A 93 -4.37 9.42 -17.19
C GLY A 93 -4.24 10.40 -18.36
N SER A 94 -3.86 11.66 -18.10
CA SER A 94 -3.82 12.73 -19.09
C SER A 94 -2.41 13.28 -19.29
N ARG A 95 -2.05 13.53 -20.55
CA ARG A 95 -0.79 14.20 -20.92
C ARG A 95 -0.67 15.60 -20.33
N ILE A 96 -1.80 16.28 -20.08
CA ILE A 96 -1.82 17.63 -19.50
C ILE A 96 -1.20 17.63 -18.10
N LEU A 97 -1.42 16.56 -17.33
CA LEU A 97 -0.96 16.44 -15.94
C LEU A 97 0.20 15.45 -15.81
N ASN A 98 0.90 15.13 -16.90
CA ASN A 98 1.95 14.09 -16.91
C ASN A 98 3.05 14.31 -15.86
N SER A 99 3.34 15.57 -15.53
CA SER A 99 4.36 15.96 -14.54
C SER A 99 3.76 16.61 -13.30
N HIS A 100 2.45 16.43 -13.06
CA HIS A 100 1.79 16.98 -11.90
C HIS A 100 2.16 16.21 -10.63
N ILE A 101 2.74 16.93 -9.67
CA ILE A 101 3.06 16.43 -8.34
C ILE A 101 2.28 17.31 -7.35
N PRO A 102 1.19 16.81 -6.75
CA PRO A 102 0.37 17.56 -5.81
C PRO A 102 1.14 17.95 -4.55
N ARG A 103 0.79 19.10 -3.96
CA ARG A 103 1.28 19.55 -2.64
C ARG A 103 0.36 19.17 -1.49
N LYS A 104 -0.82 18.63 -1.79
CA LYS A 104 -1.83 18.29 -0.80
C LYS A 104 -2.37 16.90 -1.12
N THR A 105 -2.58 16.11 -0.07
CA THR A 105 -3.24 14.82 -0.16
C THR A 105 -4.75 15.01 -0.11
N ALA A 106 -5.47 14.34 -1.02
CA ALA A 106 -6.92 14.30 -1.08
C ALA A 106 -7.52 13.77 0.24
N PRO A 107 -8.73 14.23 0.65
CA PRO A 107 -9.32 13.84 1.93
C PRO A 107 -9.48 12.33 2.11
N LEU A 108 -9.84 11.60 1.06
CA LEU A 108 -9.99 10.14 1.09
C LEU A 108 -8.66 9.45 1.43
N ILE A 109 -7.58 9.84 0.76
CA ILE A 109 -6.25 9.25 0.99
C ILE A 109 -5.77 9.56 2.39
N ARG A 110 -5.99 10.79 2.88
CA ARG A 110 -5.68 11.15 4.26
C ARG A 110 -6.43 10.27 5.28
N LEU A 111 -7.69 9.93 5.03
CA LEU A 111 -8.47 9.06 5.91
C LEU A 111 -7.91 7.63 5.91
N LEU A 112 -7.46 7.14 4.76
CA LEU A 112 -6.81 5.84 4.63
C LEU A 112 -5.46 5.82 5.38
N ASP A 113 -4.61 6.84 5.19
CA ASP A 113 -3.33 6.95 5.92
C ASP A 113 -3.55 6.97 7.45
N GLN A 114 -4.58 7.68 7.92
CA GLN A 114 -4.93 7.74 9.34
C GLN A 114 -5.39 6.39 9.91
N SER A 115 -5.87 5.48 9.06
CA SER A 115 -6.26 4.12 9.44
C SER A 115 -5.11 3.11 9.35
N GLY A 116 -3.88 3.58 9.15
CA GLY A 116 -2.65 2.78 9.20
C GLY A 116 -2.21 2.18 7.86
N LEU A 117 -2.82 2.62 6.76
CA LEU A 117 -2.40 2.32 5.39
C LEU A 117 -1.16 3.14 4.99
#